data_AF-A0A9D0T497-F1
#
_entry.id   AF-A0A9D0T497-F1
#
_cell.length_a   1.000
_cell.length_b   1.000
_cell.length_c   1.000
_cell.angle_alpha   90.00
_cell.angle_beta   90.00
_cell.angle_gamma   90.00
#
_symmetry.space_group_name_H-M   'P 1'
#
loop_
_entity.id
_entity.type
_entity.pdbx_description
1 polymer ?
#
loop_
_entity_poly.entity_id
_entity_poly.type
_entity_poly.pdbx_seq_one_letter_code
_entity_poly.pdbx_strand_id
1 'polypeptide(L)'
;MNWLDRFHRWRKQRQLRHGRIPVILWEQISNEALACYHLSPHELHRLRELASLFLQRKNFSGAGGLVLDDRMRALIAAEACLLILNLGLEYFDGWLEIIVYPGSFVVEREQRDAIGLLHKRRAVLGGEAWDRGPLILAWEDAQPGTLAHSGGSSVILHEFAHKLDMLNGTANGMPPLHPDMDRHDWTRIFNHAYEQLRARIEGQLHTGIDPYGAENPAEFFAVVSEAFFLLPAQLYHHHPDLYDQLRLFYRQDPLQRNAENT
;
A
#
# COMPACT_ATOMS: atom_id res chain seq x y z
N MET A 1 -3.95 16.38 30.20
CA MET A 1 -4.11 15.07 29.55
C MET A 1 -5.58 14.71 29.47
N ASN A 2 -6.15 14.78 28.25
CA ASN A 2 -7.58 14.89 27.97
C ASN A 2 -8.34 13.58 28.26
N TRP A 3 -9.62 13.66 28.63
CA TRP A 3 -10.43 12.49 29.02
C TRP A 3 -10.73 11.56 27.84
N LEU A 4 -10.95 12.15 26.66
CA LEU A 4 -11.09 11.44 25.38
C LEU A 4 -9.85 10.59 25.06
N ASP A 5 -8.64 11.12 25.24
CA ASP A 5 -7.39 10.39 25.00
C ASP A 5 -7.22 9.18 25.92
N ARG A 6 -7.74 9.26 27.16
CA ARG A 6 -7.71 8.12 28.09
C ARG A 6 -8.71 7.05 27.67
N PHE A 7 -9.91 7.46 27.23
CA PHE A 7 -10.94 6.53 26.75
C PHE A 7 -10.50 5.80 25.48
N HIS A 8 -9.93 6.53 24.49
CA HIS A 8 -9.38 5.93 23.28
C HIS A 8 -8.24 4.95 23.58
N ARG A 9 -7.30 5.32 24.46
CA ARG A 9 -6.22 4.43 24.91
C ARG A 9 -6.75 3.19 25.63
N TRP A 10 -7.72 3.34 26.51
CA TRP A 10 -8.35 2.23 27.23
C TRP A 10 -9.06 1.27 26.26
N ARG A 11 -9.83 1.77 25.30
CA ARG A 11 -10.50 0.96 24.28
C ARG A 11 -9.49 0.22 23.41
N LYS A 12 -8.44 0.91 22.96
CA LYS A 12 -7.32 0.30 22.21
C LYS A 12 -6.66 -0.83 23.00
N GLN A 13 -6.33 -0.59 24.26
CA GLN A 13 -5.73 -1.62 25.13
C GLN A 13 -6.66 -2.82 25.34
N ARG A 14 -7.97 -2.59 25.51
CA ARG A 14 -8.95 -3.69 25.65
C ARG A 14 -9.07 -4.55 24.39
N GLN A 15 -9.07 -3.93 23.22
CA GLN A 15 -9.08 -4.61 21.92
C GLN A 15 -7.81 -5.44 21.70
N LEU A 16 -6.65 -4.90 22.07
CA LEU A 16 -5.38 -5.61 21.97
C LEU A 16 -5.24 -6.77 22.97
N ARG A 17 -5.95 -6.75 24.10
CA ARG A 17 -5.92 -7.87 25.06
C ARG A 17 -6.49 -9.18 24.52
N HIS A 18 -7.38 -9.13 23.53
CA HIS A 18 -8.08 -10.32 23.02
C HIS A 18 -7.89 -10.57 21.52
N GLY A 19 -7.38 -9.59 20.76
CA GLY A 19 -7.24 -9.71 19.30
C GLY A 19 -5.89 -9.25 18.78
N ARG A 20 -4.81 -9.41 19.57
CA ARG A 20 -3.45 -9.16 19.09
C ARG A 20 -2.97 -10.35 18.26
N ILE A 21 -2.35 -10.08 17.12
CA ILE A 21 -1.66 -11.10 16.32
C ILE A 21 -0.71 -11.86 17.24
N PRO A 22 -0.74 -13.21 17.30
CA PRO A 22 0.14 -14.00 18.15
C PRO A 22 1.63 -13.69 17.89
N VAL A 23 2.48 -13.79 18.92
CA VAL A 23 3.91 -13.42 18.82
C VAL A 23 4.60 -14.26 17.75
N ILE A 24 4.40 -15.57 17.78
CA ILE A 24 5.02 -16.53 16.86
C ILE A 24 4.60 -16.23 15.41
N LEU A 25 3.30 -15.99 15.18
CA LEU A 25 2.81 -15.62 13.86
C LEU A 25 3.39 -14.28 13.40
N TRP A 26 3.48 -13.30 14.30
CA TRP A 26 4.06 -12.00 13.99
C TRP A 26 5.53 -12.09 13.58
N GLU A 27 6.35 -12.86 14.31
CA GLU A 27 7.76 -13.07 13.98
C GLU A 27 7.93 -13.70 12.61
N GLN A 28 7.08 -14.68 12.27
CA GLN A 28 7.04 -15.26 10.93
C GLN A 28 6.74 -14.18 9.87
N ILE A 29 5.66 -13.40 10.06
CA ILE A 29 5.25 -12.37 9.09
C ILE A 29 6.32 -11.29 8.91
N SER A 30 6.92 -10.78 10.00
CA SER A 30 7.94 -9.73 9.92
C SER A 30 9.22 -10.20 9.22
N ASN A 31 9.50 -11.50 9.25
CA ASN A 31 10.64 -12.10 8.56
C ASN A 31 10.34 -12.48 7.10
N GLU A 32 9.07 -12.48 6.68
CA GLU A 32 8.67 -12.77 5.29
C GLU A 32 8.41 -11.48 4.49
N ALA A 33 7.86 -10.44 5.13
CA ALA A 33 7.53 -9.18 4.49
C ALA A 33 8.79 -8.32 4.31
N LEU A 34 9.28 -8.20 3.06
CA LEU A 34 10.48 -7.41 2.71
C LEU A 34 10.43 -5.98 3.26
N ALA A 35 9.26 -5.34 3.19
CA ALA A 35 9.05 -3.97 3.66
C ALA A 35 9.21 -3.82 5.20
N CYS A 36 9.21 -4.93 5.95
CA CYS A 36 9.41 -4.93 7.40
C CYS A 36 10.87 -5.11 7.84
N TYR A 37 11.79 -5.49 6.95
CA TYR A 37 13.15 -5.94 7.33
C TYR A 37 13.98 -4.89 8.07
N HIS A 38 13.78 -3.62 7.74
CA HIS A 38 14.55 -2.51 8.33
C HIS A 38 13.75 -1.74 9.39
N LEU A 39 12.64 -2.30 9.87
CA LEU A 39 11.91 -1.69 10.97
C LEU A 39 12.63 -1.96 12.30
N SER A 40 12.78 -0.91 13.12
CA SER A 40 13.29 -1.06 14.48
C SER A 40 12.36 -1.96 15.34
N PRO A 41 12.84 -2.56 16.43
CA PRO A 41 11.98 -3.35 17.33
C PRO A 41 10.77 -2.58 17.86
N HIS A 42 10.91 -1.27 18.07
CA HIS A 42 9.82 -0.40 18.47
C HIS A 42 8.79 -0.21 17.35
N GLU A 43 9.24 -0.01 16.10
CA GLU A 43 8.34 0.09 14.94
C GLU A 43 7.62 -1.24 14.68
N LEU A 44 8.32 -2.39 14.73
CA LEU A 44 7.70 -3.70 14.62
C LEU A 44 6.62 -3.92 15.69
N HIS A 45 6.88 -3.51 16.93
CA HIS A 45 5.88 -3.57 17.99
C HIS A 45 4.65 -2.72 17.67
N ARG A 46 4.86 -1.47 17.25
CA ARG A 46 3.77 -0.54 16.86
C ARG A 46 2.98 -1.06 15.67
N LEU A 47 3.67 -1.57 14.66
CA LEU A 47 3.06 -2.13 13.45
C LEU A 47 2.19 -3.34 13.79
N ARG A 48 2.67 -4.24 14.66
CA ARG A 48 1.88 -5.38 15.15
C ARG A 48 0.59 -4.92 15.84
N GLU A 49 0.67 -3.90 16.69
CA GLU A 49 -0.54 -3.37 17.33
C GLU A 49 -1.50 -2.75 16.32
N LEU A 50 -0.96 -2.01 15.35
CA LEU A 50 -1.76 -1.37 14.30
C LEU A 50 -2.46 -2.41 13.42
N ALA A 51 -1.71 -3.41 12.93
CA ALA A 51 -2.22 -4.53 12.16
C ALA A 51 -3.26 -5.35 12.94
N SER A 52 -3.05 -5.58 14.24
CA SER A 52 -4.01 -6.27 15.10
C SER A 52 -5.34 -5.53 15.20
N LEU A 53 -5.30 -4.20 15.29
CA LEU A 53 -6.51 -3.38 15.34
C LEU A 53 -7.19 -3.28 13.97
N PHE A 54 -6.39 -3.21 12.90
CA PHE A 54 -6.89 -3.25 11.53
C PHE A 54 -7.69 -4.53 11.25
N LEU A 55 -7.16 -5.70 11.65
CA LEU A 55 -7.85 -6.99 11.55
C LEU A 55 -9.19 -7.05 12.28
N GLN A 56 -9.38 -6.23 13.32
CA GLN A 56 -10.65 -6.13 14.05
C GLN A 56 -11.63 -5.14 13.42
N ARG A 57 -11.15 -4.22 12.57
CA ARG A 57 -11.97 -3.21 11.88
C ARG A 57 -12.40 -3.64 10.49
N LYS A 58 -11.68 -4.58 9.88
CA LYS A 58 -11.87 -5.02 8.50
C LYS A 58 -12.40 -6.45 8.46
N ASN A 59 -13.28 -6.69 7.49
CA ASN A 59 -13.79 -8.00 7.19
C ASN A 59 -12.93 -8.62 6.10
N PHE A 60 -12.40 -9.81 6.36
CA PHE A 60 -11.59 -10.56 5.42
C PHE A 60 -12.39 -11.77 4.96
N SER A 61 -12.53 -11.92 3.64
CA SER A 61 -13.20 -13.07 3.04
C SER A 61 -12.37 -13.67 1.93
N GLY A 62 -12.27 -14.99 1.90
CA GLY A 62 -11.73 -15.72 0.75
C GLY A 62 -12.83 -15.95 -0.29
N ALA A 63 -12.47 -15.82 -1.55
CA ALA A 63 -13.35 -16.06 -2.70
C ALA A 63 -12.71 -17.09 -3.64
N GLY A 64 -13.49 -17.60 -4.60
CA GLY A 64 -12.98 -18.60 -5.56
C GLY A 64 -12.50 -19.90 -4.92
N GLY A 65 -13.08 -20.29 -3.77
CA GLY A 65 -12.68 -21.49 -3.03
C GLY A 65 -11.45 -21.33 -2.13
N LEU A 66 -10.82 -20.15 -2.10
CA LEU A 66 -9.73 -19.87 -1.17
C LEU A 66 -10.27 -19.76 0.26
N VAL A 67 -9.68 -20.51 1.19
CA VAL A 67 -9.93 -20.38 2.63
C VAL A 67 -8.81 -19.54 3.21
N LEU A 68 -9.15 -18.37 3.76
CA LEU A 68 -8.15 -17.50 4.40
C LEU A 68 -7.70 -18.06 5.73
N ASP A 69 -6.39 -18.28 5.86
CA ASP A 69 -5.75 -18.56 7.14
C ASP A 69 -5.31 -17.27 7.86
N ASP A 70 -4.90 -17.42 9.12
CA ASP A 70 -4.46 -16.28 9.93
C ASP A 70 -3.16 -15.66 9.42
N ARG A 71 -2.31 -16.43 8.73
CA ARG A 71 -1.05 -15.94 8.14
C ARG A 71 -1.34 -14.98 6.99
N MET A 72 -2.23 -15.35 6.06
CA MET A 72 -2.65 -14.50 4.95
C MET A 72 -3.19 -13.17 5.45
N ARG A 73 -4.12 -13.22 6.42
CA ARG A 73 -4.73 -12.04 7.03
C ARG A 73 -3.69 -11.17 7.72
N ALA A 74 -2.78 -11.77 8.50
CA ALA A 74 -1.75 -11.05 9.22
C ALA A 74 -0.72 -10.39 8.29
N LEU A 75 -0.33 -11.06 7.20
CA LEU A 75 0.57 -10.48 6.20
C LEU A 75 -0.05 -9.26 5.54
N ILE A 76 -1.28 -9.41 5.01
CA ILE A 76 -2.02 -8.30 4.38
C ILE A 76 -2.14 -7.12 5.36
N ALA A 77 -2.52 -7.40 6.60
CA ALA A 77 -2.64 -6.36 7.62
C ALA A 77 -1.30 -5.70 7.95
N ALA A 78 -0.18 -6.44 7.97
CA ALA A 78 1.14 -5.90 8.26
C ALA A 78 1.60 -4.94 7.15
N GLU A 79 1.54 -5.35 5.88
CA GLU A 79 1.95 -4.50 4.76
C GLU A 79 1.02 -3.30 4.59
N ALA A 80 -0.30 -3.49 4.68
CA ALA A 80 -1.25 -2.38 4.65
C ALA A 80 -0.97 -1.35 5.76
N CYS A 81 -0.80 -1.83 7.00
CA CYS A 81 -0.55 -0.96 8.14
C CYS A 81 0.83 -0.29 8.12
N LEU A 82 1.76 -0.76 7.29
CA LEU A 82 3.05 -0.10 7.12
C LEU A 82 2.87 1.28 6.50
N LEU A 83 2.01 1.42 5.49
CA LEU A 83 1.71 2.72 4.85
C LEU A 83 1.23 3.74 5.88
N ILE A 84 0.40 3.30 6.82
CA ILE A 84 -0.26 4.16 7.81
C ILE A 84 0.41 4.14 9.20
N LEU A 85 1.63 3.61 9.32
CA LEU A 85 2.30 3.41 10.61
C LEU A 85 2.41 4.70 11.44
N ASN A 86 2.67 5.82 10.77
CA ASN A 86 2.77 7.16 11.36
C ASN A 86 1.61 8.09 10.95
N LEU A 87 0.56 7.54 10.33
CA LEU A 87 -0.64 8.28 9.89
C LEU A 87 -1.86 7.98 10.76
N GLY A 88 -2.07 6.70 11.11
CA GLY A 88 -3.21 6.26 11.93
C GLY A 88 -4.22 5.38 11.16
N LEU A 89 -5.06 4.65 11.89
CA LEU A 89 -6.06 3.73 11.30
C LEU A 89 -7.15 4.44 10.51
N GLU A 90 -7.40 5.71 10.84
CA GLU A 90 -8.40 6.57 10.23
C GLU A 90 -8.19 6.76 8.72
N TYR A 91 -6.95 6.62 8.24
CA TYR A 91 -6.62 6.65 6.81
C TYR A 91 -7.17 5.44 6.04
N PHE A 92 -7.62 4.40 6.74
CA PHE A 92 -8.37 3.30 6.15
C PHE A 92 -9.80 3.22 6.69
N ASP A 93 -10.37 4.29 7.24
CA ASP A 93 -11.81 4.31 7.53
C ASP A 93 -12.61 4.49 6.22
N GLY A 94 -13.94 4.31 6.26
CA GLY A 94 -14.82 4.53 5.10
C GLY A 94 -15.09 3.30 4.21
N TRP A 95 -14.38 2.19 4.42
CA TRP A 95 -14.62 0.90 3.76
C TRP A 95 -14.31 -0.26 4.72
N LEU A 96 -14.85 -1.46 4.49
CA LEU A 96 -14.75 -2.57 5.46
C LEU A 96 -14.20 -3.88 4.87
N GLU A 97 -14.52 -4.19 3.63
CA GLU A 97 -14.34 -5.53 3.05
C GLU A 97 -12.99 -5.67 2.33
N ILE A 98 -12.29 -6.78 2.59
CA ILE A 98 -11.11 -7.24 1.87
C ILE A 98 -11.43 -8.65 1.35
N ILE A 99 -11.45 -8.80 0.03
CA ILE A 99 -11.78 -10.05 -0.65
C ILE A 99 -10.52 -10.60 -1.29
N VAL A 100 -10.14 -11.82 -0.94
CA VAL A 100 -8.92 -12.45 -1.45
C VAL A 100 -9.28 -13.63 -2.34
N TYR A 101 -8.80 -13.61 -3.58
CA TYR A 101 -8.93 -14.70 -4.54
C TYR A 101 -7.63 -15.50 -4.61
N PRO A 102 -7.66 -16.79 -4.98
CA PRO A 102 -6.45 -17.60 -5.08
C PRO A 102 -5.49 -17.07 -6.15
N GLY A 103 -6.01 -16.56 -7.26
CA GLY A 103 -5.23 -15.98 -8.33
C GLY A 103 -5.95 -14.85 -9.06
N SER A 104 -5.22 -14.23 -9.99
CA SER A 104 -5.71 -13.18 -10.87
C SER A 104 -6.87 -13.70 -11.71
N PHE A 105 -7.99 -12.97 -11.70
CA PHE A 105 -9.16 -13.27 -12.51
C PHE A 105 -9.51 -12.09 -13.40
N VAL A 106 -9.88 -12.39 -14.65
CA VAL A 106 -10.46 -11.39 -15.56
C VAL A 106 -11.95 -11.37 -15.28
N VAL A 107 -12.45 -10.23 -14.79
CA VAL A 107 -13.89 -9.99 -14.79
C VAL A 107 -14.29 -9.61 -16.21
N GLU A 108 -14.85 -10.56 -16.96
CA GLU A 108 -15.59 -10.23 -18.17
C GLU A 108 -16.86 -9.49 -17.75
N ARG A 109 -16.84 -8.16 -17.81
CA ARG A 109 -18.06 -7.38 -18.03
C ARG A 109 -18.14 -7.08 -19.50
N GLU A 110 -19.28 -7.36 -20.11
CA GLU A 110 -19.65 -6.81 -21.40
C GLU A 110 -19.75 -5.28 -21.29
N GLN A 111 -18.62 -4.60 -21.46
CA GLN A 111 -18.58 -3.23 -21.96
C GLN A 111 -18.03 -3.30 -23.37
N ARG A 112 -18.90 -3.05 -24.35
CA ARG A 112 -18.50 -2.91 -25.75
C ARG A 112 -17.71 -1.61 -25.90
N ASP A 113 -16.39 -1.72 -25.93
CA ASP A 113 -15.52 -0.67 -26.46
C ASP A 113 -15.05 -1.02 -27.88
N ALA A 114 -14.93 0.01 -28.73
CA ALA A 114 -14.89 -0.10 -30.19
C ALA A 114 -13.60 -0.67 -30.80
N ILE A 115 -12.64 -1.19 -30.03
CA ILE A 115 -11.29 -1.52 -30.56
C ILE A 115 -10.67 -2.84 -30.07
N GLY A 116 -11.41 -3.72 -29.37
CA GLY A 116 -11.10 -5.16 -29.32
C GLY A 116 -9.70 -5.61 -28.85
N LEU A 117 -8.97 -4.84 -28.03
CA LEU A 117 -7.69 -5.27 -27.46
C LEU A 117 -7.86 -5.83 -26.03
N LEU A 118 -7.48 -7.10 -25.87
CA LEU A 118 -7.46 -7.84 -24.61
C LEU A 118 -6.19 -7.50 -23.81
N HIS A 119 -6.34 -6.73 -22.73
CA HIS A 119 -5.31 -6.60 -21.70
C HIS A 119 -5.59 -7.59 -20.56
N LYS A 120 -4.56 -8.33 -20.11
CA LYS A 120 -4.60 -9.10 -18.86
C LYS A 120 -4.78 -8.10 -17.71
N ARG A 121 -6.03 -7.76 -17.40
CA ARG A 121 -6.37 -6.85 -16.30
C ARG A 121 -6.08 -7.56 -14.98
N ARG A 122 -5.12 -7.04 -14.21
CA ARG A 122 -5.26 -7.00 -12.75
C ARG A 122 -6.58 -6.28 -12.49
N ALA A 123 -7.45 -6.84 -11.67
CA ALA A 123 -8.81 -6.38 -11.54
C ALA A 123 -8.91 -5.00 -10.84
N VAL A 124 -8.55 -3.93 -11.54
CA VAL A 124 -9.28 -2.68 -11.42
C VAL A 124 -10.61 -2.95 -12.11
N LEU A 125 -11.60 -3.34 -11.31
CA LEU A 125 -13.00 -3.28 -11.69
C LEU A 125 -13.26 -1.86 -12.19
N GLY A 126 -13.28 -1.72 -13.52
CA GLY A 126 -13.09 -0.44 -14.19
C GLY A 126 -14.18 0.59 -13.94
N GLY A 127 -13.78 1.86 -14.09
CA GLY A 127 -14.62 2.92 -14.62
C GLY A 127 -15.38 3.78 -13.61
N GLU A 128 -15.63 3.29 -12.41
CA GLU A 128 -16.18 4.09 -11.31
C GLU A 128 -15.58 3.54 -10.01
N ALA A 129 -14.52 4.19 -9.55
CA ALA A 129 -13.87 3.93 -8.28
C ALA A 129 -14.95 3.66 -7.21
N TRP A 130 -14.99 2.45 -6.67
CA TRP A 130 -15.80 2.24 -5.48
C TRP A 130 -15.05 2.90 -4.33
N ASP A 131 -15.28 4.20 -4.17
CA ASP A 131 -14.75 5.04 -3.09
C ASP A 131 -14.90 4.35 -1.70
N ARG A 132 -15.95 3.51 -1.58
CA ARG A 132 -16.26 2.71 -0.38
C ARG A 132 -16.32 1.19 -0.60
N GLY A 133 -15.93 0.70 -1.77
CA GLY A 133 -16.06 -0.71 -2.12
C GLY A 133 -14.98 -1.60 -1.52
N PRO A 134 -15.16 -2.92 -1.63
CA PRO A 134 -14.17 -3.88 -1.16
C PRO A 134 -12.81 -3.62 -1.80
N LEU A 135 -11.74 -3.91 -1.07
CA LEU A 135 -10.41 -4.10 -1.65
C LEU A 135 -10.32 -5.56 -2.11
N ILE A 136 -9.86 -5.81 -3.34
CA ILE A 136 -9.73 -7.15 -3.90
C ILE A 136 -8.26 -7.48 -4.10
N LEU A 137 -7.82 -8.65 -3.65
CA LEU A 137 -6.45 -9.14 -3.82
C LEU A 137 -6.43 -10.50 -4.50
N ALA A 138 -5.44 -10.72 -5.36
CA ALA A 138 -5.03 -12.05 -5.81
C ALA A 138 -3.90 -12.55 -4.91
N TRP A 139 -4.09 -13.66 -4.22
CA TRP A 139 -3.14 -14.18 -3.25
C TRP A 139 -1.81 -14.61 -3.90
N GLU A 140 -1.86 -15.19 -5.09
CA GLU A 140 -0.65 -15.57 -5.85
C GLU A 140 0.29 -14.39 -6.11
N ASP A 141 -0.26 -13.18 -6.26
CA ASP A 141 0.52 -11.97 -6.50
C ASP A 141 0.93 -11.25 -5.20
N ALA A 142 0.21 -11.51 -4.09
CA ALA A 142 0.43 -10.90 -2.79
C ALA A 142 1.42 -11.68 -1.89
N GLN A 143 1.75 -12.92 -2.25
CA GLN A 143 2.61 -13.77 -1.44
C GLN A 143 4.10 -13.36 -1.57
N PRO A 144 4.87 -13.27 -0.47
CA PRO A 144 6.29 -12.97 -0.53
C PRO A 144 7.07 -14.04 -1.29
N GLY A 145 8.04 -13.61 -2.10
CA GLY A 145 8.91 -14.51 -2.87
C GLY A 145 8.36 -14.95 -4.22
N THR A 146 7.20 -14.44 -4.66
CA THR A 146 6.72 -14.65 -6.04
C THR A 146 7.38 -13.65 -6.98
N LEU A 147 7.37 -13.91 -8.30
CA LEU A 147 7.90 -12.97 -9.29
C LEU A 147 7.21 -11.60 -9.22
N ALA A 148 5.90 -11.58 -8.96
CA ALA A 148 5.10 -10.37 -8.77
C ALA A 148 5.42 -9.62 -7.46
N HIS A 149 5.99 -10.31 -6.47
CA HIS A 149 6.45 -9.74 -5.19
C HIS A 149 7.98 -9.65 -5.10
N SER A 150 8.69 -9.89 -6.21
CA SER A 150 10.15 -9.93 -6.27
C SER A 150 10.71 -8.61 -6.77
N GLY A 151 11.76 -8.11 -6.11
CA GLY A 151 12.64 -7.10 -6.70
C GLY A 151 12.07 -5.70 -6.86
N GLY A 152 10.97 -5.34 -6.19
CA GLY A 152 10.51 -3.93 -6.14
C GLY A 152 9.01 -3.68 -6.08
N SER A 153 8.18 -4.72 -6.15
CA SER A 153 6.71 -4.61 -6.14
C SER A 153 6.07 -5.39 -5.00
N SER A 154 4.93 -4.88 -4.53
CA SER A 154 3.98 -5.54 -3.63
C SER A 154 2.58 -5.10 -3.99
N VAL A 155 1.74 -6.05 -4.43
CA VAL A 155 0.32 -5.80 -4.71
C VAL A 155 -0.42 -5.31 -3.48
N ILE A 156 -0.01 -5.74 -2.27
CA ILE A 156 -0.64 -5.24 -1.04
C ILE A 156 -0.31 -3.76 -0.87
N LEU A 157 0.95 -3.35 -0.95
CA LEU A 157 1.31 -1.93 -0.83
C LEU A 157 0.61 -1.09 -1.91
N HIS A 158 0.55 -1.61 -3.14
CA HIS A 158 -0.08 -0.97 -4.30
C HIS A 158 -1.58 -0.69 -4.08
N GLU A 159 -2.37 -1.73 -3.81
CA GLU A 159 -3.83 -1.58 -3.67
C GLU A 159 -4.20 -0.72 -2.45
N PHE A 160 -3.40 -0.79 -1.39
CA PHE A 160 -3.61 0.06 -0.22
C PHE A 160 -3.16 1.51 -0.45
N ALA A 161 -2.18 1.77 -1.33
CA ALA A 161 -1.86 3.13 -1.76
C ALA A 161 -3.03 3.76 -2.53
N HIS A 162 -3.69 3.02 -3.43
CA HIS A 162 -4.92 3.48 -4.08
C HIS A 162 -6.01 3.86 -3.08
N LYS A 163 -6.19 3.09 -1.99
CA LYS A 163 -7.13 3.47 -0.92
C LYS A 163 -6.77 4.77 -0.21
N LEU A 164 -5.50 5.13 -0.11
CA LEU A 164 -5.07 6.43 0.43
C LEU A 164 -5.36 7.56 -0.57
N ASP A 165 -5.09 7.34 -1.85
CA ASP A 165 -5.35 8.30 -2.91
C ASP A 165 -6.84 8.67 -2.98
N MET A 166 -7.70 7.66 -2.84
CA MET A 166 -9.16 7.82 -2.92
C MET A 166 -9.78 8.56 -1.71
N LEU A 167 -9.03 8.85 -0.63
CA LEU A 167 -9.60 9.49 0.55
C LEU A 167 -10.19 10.90 0.29
N ASN A 168 -9.82 11.56 -0.80
CA ASN A 168 -10.40 12.85 -1.21
C ASN A 168 -11.23 12.78 -2.50
N GLY A 169 -11.62 11.58 -2.95
CA GLY A 169 -12.47 11.34 -4.11
C GLY A 169 -11.89 10.30 -5.08
N THR A 170 -11.97 10.59 -6.38
CA THR A 170 -11.40 9.69 -7.39
C THR A 170 -9.87 9.73 -7.35
N ALA A 171 -9.25 8.54 -7.41
CA ALA A 171 -7.81 8.37 -7.45
C ALA A 171 -7.20 9.24 -8.57
N ASN A 172 -6.20 10.05 -8.22
CA ASN A 172 -5.56 11.01 -9.11
C ASN A 172 -4.06 11.20 -8.83
N GLY A 173 -3.47 10.38 -7.96
CA GLY A 173 -2.09 10.46 -7.52
C GLY A 173 -1.80 11.54 -6.48
N MET A 174 -2.84 12.08 -5.83
CA MET A 174 -2.71 13.09 -4.78
C MET A 174 -3.66 12.75 -3.62
N PRO A 175 -3.22 11.86 -2.70
CA PRO A 175 -3.94 11.63 -1.45
C PRO A 175 -4.10 12.94 -0.66
N PRO A 176 -5.04 12.99 0.33
CA PRO A 176 -5.15 14.15 1.21
C PRO A 176 -3.83 14.41 1.94
N LEU A 177 -3.15 15.50 1.56
CA LEU A 177 -1.87 15.89 2.14
C LEU A 177 -2.05 16.51 3.53
N HIS A 178 -0.99 16.41 4.35
CA HIS A 178 -0.98 17.03 5.67
C HIS A 178 -1.03 18.56 5.58
N PRO A 179 -1.51 19.26 6.62
CA PRO A 179 -1.55 20.73 6.63
C PRO A 179 -0.20 21.41 6.42
N ASP A 180 0.89 20.73 6.76
CA ASP A 180 2.27 21.19 6.62
C ASP A 180 2.91 20.88 5.25
N MET A 181 2.17 20.25 4.32
CA MET A 181 2.63 19.97 2.96
C MET A 181 2.06 20.97 1.96
N ASP A 182 2.91 21.44 1.04
CA ASP A 182 2.47 22.29 -0.08
C ASP A 182 1.96 21.44 -1.25
N ARG A 183 0.68 21.63 -1.60
CA ARG A 183 0.05 20.96 -2.73
C ARG A 183 0.71 21.32 -4.06
N HIS A 184 1.20 22.56 -4.23
CA HIS A 184 1.87 22.97 -5.46
C HIS A 184 3.19 22.23 -5.66
N ASP A 185 3.96 22.05 -4.58
CA ASP A 185 5.20 21.27 -4.65
C ASP A 185 4.92 19.80 -4.92
N TRP A 186 3.93 19.20 -4.25
CA TRP A 186 3.50 17.82 -4.55
C TRP A 186 3.16 17.67 -6.03
N THR A 187 2.22 18.48 -6.54
CA THR A 187 1.78 18.42 -7.94
C THR A 187 2.92 18.64 -8.91
N ARG A 188 3.78 19.64 -8.66
CA ARG A 188 4.92 19.94 -9.53
C ARG A 188 5.90 18.77 -9.59
N ILE A 189 6.27 18.22 -8.43
CA ILE A 189 7.27 17.13 -8.33
C ILE A 189 6.72 15.83 -8.91
N PHE A 190 5.49 15.45 -8.56
CA PHE A 190 4.86 14.23 -9.08
C PHE A 190 4.65 14.30 -10.59
N ASN A 191 4.12 15.41 -11.13
CA ASN A 191 3.95 15.57 -12.57
C ASN A 191 5.29 15.53 -13.30
N HIS A 192 6.33 16.17 -12.75
CA HIS A 192 7.65 16.14 -13.35
C HIS A 192 8.21 14.71 -13.40
N ALA A 193 8.12 13.96 -12.31
CA ALA A 193 8.60 12.58 -12.25
C ALA A 193 7.80 11.64 -13.16
N TYR A 194 6.47 11.83 -13.25
CA TYR A 194 5.60 11.09 -14.16
C TYR A 194 5.98 11.33 -15.63
N GLU A 195 6.17 12.58 -16.05
CA GLU A 195 6.59 12.88 -17.43
C GLU A 195 8.02 12.40 -17.72
N GLN A 196 8.93 12.43 -16.73
CA GLN A 196 10.25 11.82 -16.88
C GLN A 196 10.16 10.30 -17.10
N LEU A 197 9.28 9.60 -16.38
CA LEU A 197 9.06 8.17 -16.57
C LEU A 197 8.57 7.89 -18.00
N ARG A 198 7.56 8.64 -18.47
CA ARG A 198 7.03 8.50 -19.83
C ARG A 198 8.09 8.74 -20.90
N ALA A 199 8.86 9.82 -20.78
CA ALA A 199 9.95 10.13 -21.71
C ALA A 199 11.03 9.04 -21.74
N ARG A 200 11.37 8.44 -20.59
CA ARG A 200 12.33 7.32 -20.52
C ARG A 200 11.79 6.06 -21.18
N ILE A 201 10.50 5.74 -21.02
CA ILE A 201 9.84 4.62 -21.69
C ILE A 201 9.88 4.82 -23.21
N GLU A 202 9.49 6.00 -23.70
CA GLU A 202 9.54 6.35 -25.13
C GLU A 202 10.96 6.24 -25.70
N GLY A 203 11.96 6.68 -24.92
CA GLY A 203 13.37 6.57 -25.26
C GLY A 203 13.99 5.18 -25.07
N GLN A 204 13.23 4.18 -24.62
CA GLN A 204 13.71 2.83 -24.28
C GLN A 204 14.89 2.84 -23.27
N LEU A 205 14.88 3.81 -22.36
CA LEU A 205 15.90 3.98 -21.33
C LEU A 205 15.49 3.25 -20.05
N HIS A 206 16.47 2.93 -19.21
CA HIS A 206 16.20 2.43 -17.87
C HIS A 206 15.40 3.47 -17.06
N THR A 207 14.23 3.06 -16.57
CA THR A 207 13.25 3.94 -15.94
C THR A 207 13.52 4.17 -14.46
N GLY A 208 14.07 3.19 -13.75
CA GLY A 208 14.27 3.25 -12.29
C GLY A 208 12.99 3.14 -11.45
N ILE A 209 11.82 3.29 -12.09
CA ILE A 209 10.46 3.06 -11.60
C ILE A 209 9.80 2.07 -12.56
N ASP A 210 8.94 1.17 -12.07
CA ASP A 210 8.20 0.25 -12.93
C ASP A 210 7.43 1.01 -14.03
N PRO A 211 7.58 0.66 -15.33
CA PRO A 211 6.86 1.29 -16.42
C PRO A 211 5.34 1.30 -16.27
N TYR A 212 4.76 0.39 -15.49
CA TYR A 212 3.33 0.37 -15.18
C TYR A 212 2.84 1.68 -14.55
N GLY A 213 3.70 2.38 -13.80
CA GLY A 213 3.38 3.70 -13.24
C GLY A 213 3.10 4.78 -14.30
N ALA A 214 3.39 4.54 -15.58
CA ALA A 214 3.09 5.48 -16.66
C ALA A 214 1.63 5.42 -17.16
N GLU A 215 0.83 4.44 -16.74
CA GLU A 215 -0.56 4.27 -17.18
C GLU A 215 -1.43 5.50 -16.86
N ASN A 216 -1.36 5.98 -15.63
CA ASN A 216 -2.01 7.22 -15.19
C ASN A 216 -1.40 7.70 -13.85
N PRO A 217 -1.71 8.93 -13.39
CA PRO A 217 -1.17 9.47 -12.14
C PRO A 217 -1.49 8.67 -10.86
N ALA A 218 -2.63 7.97 -10.80
CA ALA A 218 -2.96 7.13 -9.64
C ALA A 218 -2.06 5.90 -9.60
N GLU A 219 -1.85 5.22 -10.74
CA GLU A 219 -0.91 4.11 -10.84
C GLU A 219 0.51 4.55 -10.55
N PHE A 220 0.89 5.75 -11.01
CA PHE A 220 2.18 6.33 -10.67
C PHE A 220 2.37 6.42 -9.16
N PHE A 221 1.39 6.99 -8.44
CA PHE A 221 1.44 7.10 -6.98
C PHE A 221 1.55 5.74 -6.27
N ALA A 222 0.78 4.74 -6.72
CA ALA A 222 0.84 3.40 -6.15
C ALA A 222 2.21 2.75 -6.38
N VAL A 223 2.73 2.79 -7.61
CA VAL A 223 4.05 2.23 -7.98
C VAL A 223 5.20 2.91 -7.22
N VAL A 224 5.18 4.25 -7.10
CA VAL A 224 6.25 4.94 -6.36
C VAL A 224 6.12 4.73 -4.85
N SER A 225 4.92 4.43 -4.35
CA SER A 225 4.72 4.00 -2.95
C SER A 225 5.32 2.62 -2.68
N GLU A 226 5.18 1.67 -3.61
CA GLU A 226 5.88 0.38 -3.53
C GLU A 226 7.40 0.59 -3.49
N ALA A 227 7.94 1.35 -4.45
CA ALA A 227 9.37 1.65 -4.52
C ALA A 227 9.89 2.38 -3.27
N PHE A 228 9.09 3.24 -2.66
CA PHE A 228 9.46 3.95 -1.44
C PHE A 228 9.69 3.00 -0.25
N PHE A 229 8.86 1.97 -0.09
CA PHE A 229 9.01 1.00 1.00
C PHE A 229 9.96 -0.15 0.68
N LEU A 230 10.04 -0.57 -0.59
CA LEU A 230 10.81 -1.75 -1.00
C LEU A 230 12.21 -1.42 -1.53
N LEU A 231 12.36 -0.29 -2.22
CA LEU A 231 13.61 0.11 -2.91
C LEU A 231 13.98 1.60 -2.64
N PRO A 232 13.99 2.06 -1.37
CA PRO A 232 14.15 3.48 -1.06
C PRO A 232 15.45 4.09 -1.58
N ALA A 233 16.55 3.33 -1.57
CA ALA A 233 17.85 3.80 -2.08
C ALA A 233 17.82 4.06 -3.59
N GLN A 234 17.17 3.20 -4.35
CA GLN A 234 17.02 3.37 -5.80
C GLN A 234 16.09 4.54 -6.12
N LEU A 235 14.97 4.65 -5.41
CA LEU A 235 14.03 5.77 -5.58
C LEU A 235 14.71 7.10 -5.28
N TYR A 236 15.44 7.21 -4.16
CA TYR A 236 16.16 8.42 -3.80
C TYR A 236 17.28 8.77 -4.78
N HIS A 237 18.03 7.77 -5.26
CA HIS A 237 19.12 7.98 -6.21
C HIS A 237 18.63 8.58 -7.54
N HIS A 238 17.46 8.13 -8.04
CA HIS A 238 16.92 8.59 -9.32
C HIS A 238 15.97 9.79 -9.19
N HIS A 239 15.22 9.87 -8.09
CA HIS A 239 14.15 10.86 -7.88
C HIS A 239 14.14 11.37 -6.43
N PRO A 240 15.16 12.12 -5.99
CA PRO A 240 15.28 12.58 -4.60
C PRO A 240 14.12 13.48 -4.16
N ASP A 241 13.68 14.42 -5.00
CA ASP A 241 12.56 15.31 -4.68
C ASP A 241 11.24 14.53 -4.51
N LEU A 242 11.04 13.48 -5.32
CA LEU A 242 9.87 12.60 -5.22
C LEU A 242 9.91 11.77 -3.93
N TYR A 243 11.09 11.24 -3.60
CA TYR A 243 11.32 10.54 -2.35
C TYR A 243 10.98 11.42 -1.15
N ASP A 244 11.41 12.68 -1.15
CA ASP A 244 11.13 13.62 -0.07
C ASP A 244 9.62 13.92 0.08
N GLN A 245 8.88 14.05 -1.02
CA GLN A 245 7.41 14.20 -0.94
C GLN A 245 6.76 12.97 -0.30
N LEU A 246 7.18 11.76 -0.67
CA LEU A 246 6.68 10.52 -0.08
C LEU A 246 7.09 10.38 1.40
N ARG A 247 8.31 10.80 1.77
CA ARG A 247 8.80 10.86 3.15
C ARG A 247 7.93 11.78 4.01
N LEU A 248 7.58 12.96 3.49
CA LEU A 248 6.68 13.90 4.15
C LEU A 248 5.26 13.34 4.29
N PHE A 249 4.73 12.74 3.22
CA PHE A 249 3.39 12.16 3.23
C PHE A 249 3.27 10.98 4.19
N TYR A 250 4.11 9.96 4.05
CA TYR A 250 4.07 8.76 4.89
C TYR A 250 4.62 9.00 6.30
N ARG A 251 5.33 10.11 6.52
CA ARG A 251 6.04 10.44 7.77
C ARG A 251 6.98 9.33 8.20
N GLN A 252 7.65 8.73 7.24
CA GLN A 252 8.56 7.59 7.40
C GLN A 252 9.79 7.82 6.55
N ASP A 253 10.94 7.30 6.96
CA ASP A 253 12.16 7.37 6.17
C ASP A 253 12.77 5.97 6.01
N PRO A 254 12.29 5.16 5.05
CA PRO A 254 12.84 3.84 4.80
C PRO A 254 14.32 3.85 4.40
N LEU A 255 14.85 4.95 3.82
CA LEU A 255 16.25 5.04 3.42
C LEU A 255 17.15 5.14 4.66
N GLN A 256 16.80 6.03 5.59
CA GLN A 256 17.51 6.19 6.85
C GLN A 256 17.47 4.89 7.67
N ARG A 257 16.31 4.21 7.72
CA ARG A 257 16.17 2.91 8.39
C ARG A 257 17.14 1.86 7.85
N ASN A 258 17.33 1.80 6.54
CA ASN A 258 18.24 0.83 5.92
C ASN A 258 19.69 1.10 6.34
N ALA A 259 20.08 2.37 6.43
CA ALA A 259 21.43 2.77 6.85
C ALA A 259 21.72 2.49 8.33
N GLU A 260 20.72 2.60 9.22
CA GLU A 260 20.87 2.36 10.66
C GLU A 260 20.92 0.86 11.04
N ASN A 261 20.42 -0.02 10.17
CA ASN A 261 20.33 -1.47 10.39
C ASN A 261 21.33 -2.31 9.58
N THR A 262 22.24 -1.66 8.85
CA THR A 262 23.36 -2.31 8.12
C THR A 262 24.65 -2.16 8.93
#